data_AF-A0A2W2B8F6-F1
#
_entry.id   AF-A0A2W2B8F6-F1
#
_cell.length_a   1.000
_cell.length_b   1.000
_cell.length_c   1.000
_cell.angle_alpha   90.00
_cell.angle_beta   90.00
_cell.angle_gamma   90.00
#
_symmetry.space_group_name_H-M   'P 1'
#
loop_
_entity.id
_entity.type
_entity.pdbx_description
1 polymer ?
#
loop_
_entity_poly.entity_id
_entity_poly.type
_entity_poly.pdbx_seq_one_letter_code
_entity_poly.pdbx_strand_id
1 'polypeptide(L)'
;MRNELLSLYKEKQKNFKSIINSFPEDDLAGPFLMSPGEVYRGQPNRLLIVGQETNGWTSYVDDLEKQMGTYEGFNVGIEYYASPFWNITRKVEKALGNEPYSCAWTNLSKFDLDAGRRYGNMKLPFLKSTEFCSMK
;
A
#
# COMPACT_ATOMS: atom_id res chain seq x y z
N MET A 1 15.90 6.40 -4.14
CA MET A 1 14.46 6.42 -4.50
C MET A 1 13.62 7.12 -3.43
N ARG A 2 13.94 6.88 -2.16
CA ARG A 2 13.17 7.40 -1.01
C ARG A 2 12.86 8.89 -1.06
N ASN A 3 13.82 9.75 -1.38
CA ASN A 3 13.62 11.21 -1.38
C ASN A 3 12.64 11.68 -2.47
N GLU A 4 12.66 11.04 -3.64
CA GLU A 4 11.71 11.32 -4.73
C GLU A 4 10.27 10.97 -4.29
N LEU A 5 10.10 9.81 -3.65
CA LEU A 5 8.81 9.40 -3.06
C LEU A 5 8.36 10.34 -1.96
N LEU A 6 9.25 10.74 -1.05
CA LEU A 6 8.92 11.67 0.03
C LEU A 6 8.45 13.02 -0.52
N SER A 7 9.08 13.53 -1.58
CA SER A 7 8.63 14.76 -2.26
C SER A 7 7.22 14.58 -2.83
N LEU A 8 6.98 13.49 -3.55
CA LEU A 8 5.66 13.17 -4.12
C LEU A 8 4.59 13.05 -3.02
N TYR A 9 4.94 12.43 -1.89
CA TYR A 9 4.03 12.23 -0.77
C TYR A 9 3.69 13.55 -0.07
N LYS A 10 4.66 14.46 0.08
CA LYS A 10 4.42 15.82 0.58
C LYS A 10 3.44 16.58 -0.30
N GLU A 11 3.58 16.49 -1.63
CA GLU A 11 2.66 17.12 -2.58
C GLU A 11 1.22 16.59 -2.49
N LYS A 12 1.06 15.32 -2.14
CA LYS A 12 -0.25 14.66 -2.05
C LYS A 12 -0.80 14.56 -0.62
N GLN A 13 -0.07 15.02 0.40
CA GLN A 13 -0.42 14.84 1.82
C GLN A 13 -1.82 15.37 2.15
N LYS A 14 -2.21 16.51 1.57
CA LYS A 14 -3.54 17.10 1.76
C LYS A 14 -4.67 16.15 1.31
N ASN A 15 -4.47 15.42 0.21
CA ASN A 15 -5.47 14.48 -0.31
C ASN A 15 -5.64 13.29 0.64
N PHE A 16 -4.55 12.77 1.20
CA PHE A 16 -4.60 11.68 2.17
C PHE A 16 -5.30 12.12 3.47
N LYS A 17 -4.96 13.29 3.99
CA LYS A 17 -5.65 13.89 5.14
C LYS A 17 -7.15 14.03 4.90
N SER A 18 -7.55 14.46 3.71
CA SER A 18 -8.96 14.58 3.34
C SER A 18 -9.70 13.23 3.38
N ILE A 19 -9.06 12.14 2.97
CA ILE A 19 -9.67 10.81 2.99
C ILE A 19 -9.87 10.37 4.45
N ILE A 20 -8.84 10.48 5.28
CA ILE A 20 -8.90 10.07 6.69
C ILE A 20 -9.95 10.89 7.46
N ASN A 21 -10.00 12.20 7.23
CA ASN A 21 -11.02 13.06 7.84
C ASN A 21 -12.46 12.71 7.41
N SER A 22 -12.65 11.89 6.37
CA SER A 22 -13.98 11.39 5.97
C SER A 22 -14.46 10.20 6.81
N PHE A 23 -13.61 9.69 7.72
CA PHE A 23 -13.85 8.56 8.61
C PHE A 23 -13.41 8.92 10.05
N PRO A 24 -14.03 9.94 10.69
CA PRO A 24 -13.54 10.49 11.96
C PRO A 24 -13.75 9.56 13.17
N GLU A 25 -14.68 8.61 13.08
CA GLU A 25 -15.03 7.68 14.16
C GLU A 25 -14.42 6.29 13.97
N ASP A 26 -13.74 6.04 12.85
CA ASP A 26 -13.23 4.71 12.50
C ASP A 26 -11.72 4.59 12.79
N ASP A 27 -11.28 3.41 13.23
CA ASP A 27 -9.85 3.15 13.41
C ASP A 27 -9.21 2.76 12.06
N LEU A 28 -8.40 3.68 11.53
CA LEU A 28 -7.72 3.51 10.25
C LEU A 28 -6.28 3.03 10.46
N ALA A 29 -6.01 1.76 10.17
CA ALA A 29 -4.64 1.23 10.11
C ALA A 29 -3.99 1.51 8.73
N GLY A 30 -3.18 2.55 8.61
CA GLY A 30 -2.22 2.76 7.49
C GLY A 30 -0.87 2.13 7.82
N PRO A 31 0.10 2.07 6.89
CA PRO A 31 0.56 3.18 6.06
C PRO A 31 -0.01 3.19 4.64
N PHE A 32 -0.44 4.39 4.23
CA PHE A 32 -1.00 4.67 2.90
C PHE A 32 0.05 4.56 1.78
N LEU A 33 1.31 4.77 2.12
CA LEU A 33 2.36 5.13 1.18
C LEU A 33 3.50 4.10 1.22
N MET A 34 3.62 3.32 0.15
CA MET A 34 4.68 2.32 0.00
C MET A 34 6.07 2.98 0.03
N SER A 35 7.05 2.33 0.66
CA SER A 35 8.46 2.71 0.56
C SER A 35 9.28 1.49 0.19
N PRO A 36 9.47 1.19 -1.12
CA PRO A 36 10.33 0.10 -1.55
C PRO A 36 11.78 0.34 -1.14
N GLY A 37 12.47 -0.73 -0.74
CA GLY A 37 13.91 -0.67 -0.45
C GLY A 37 14.72 -0.31 -1.70
N GLU A 38 15.89 0.29 -1.52
CA GLU A 38 16.74 0.74 -2.64
C GLU A 38 17.15 -0.41 -3.57
N VAL A 39 17.26 -1.64 -3.04
CA VAL A 39 17.59 -2.86 -3.79
C VAL A 39 16.56 -3.17 -4.88
N TYR A 40 15.30 -2.76 -4.73
CA TYR A 40 14.23 -2.97 -5.72
C TYR A 40 14.55 -2.34 -7.08
N ARG A 41 15.19 -1.16 -7.10
CA ARG A 41 15.44 -0.42 -8.35
C ARG A 41 16.41 -1.13 -9.29
N GLY A 42 17.38 -1.83 -8.70
CA GLY A 42 18.48 -2.50 -9.41
C GLY A 42 18.17 -3.91 -9.87
N GLN A 43 16.97 -4.44 -9.58
CA GLN A 43 16.62 -5.81 -9.93
C GLN A 43 16.45 -5.98 -11.45
N PRO A 44 16.85 -7.13 -12.01
CA PRO A 44 16.70 -7.40 -13.43
C PRO A 44 15.22 -7.42 -13.86
N ASN A 45 14.34 -7.96 -13.01
CA ASN A 45 12.91 -8.08 -13.27
C ASN A 45 12.10 -7.51 -12.10
N ARG A 46 11.79 -6.21 -12.13
CA ARG A 46 11.08 -5.52 -11.04
C ARG A 46 9.74 -6.20 -10.70
N LEU A 47 9.63 -6.69 -9.47
CA LEU A 47 8.46 -7.39 -8.94
C LEU A 47 7.66 -6.49 -8.00
N LEU A 48 6.38 -6.30 -8.29
CA LEU A 48 5.41 -5.69 -7.38
C LEU A 48 4.45 -6.78 -6.88
N ILE A 49 4.41 -6.98 -5.57
CA ILE A 49 3.43 -7.83 -4.90
C ILE A 49 2.30 -6.96 -4.33
N VAL A 50 1.06 -7.40 -4.53
CA VAL A 50 -0.14 -6.72 -3.99
C VAL A 50 -0.87 -7.67 -3.04
N GLY A 51 -0.88 -7.33 -1.75
CA GLY A 51 -1.66 -8.00 -0.71
C GLY A 51 -3.07 -7.44 -0.58
N GLN A 52 -3.81 -7.89 0.44
CA GLN A 52 -5.21 -7.49 0.65
C GLN A 52 -5.34 -6.15 1.39
N GLU A 53 -4.86 -6.07 2.63
CA GLU A 53 -5.05 -4.92 3.53
C GLU A 53 -3.95 -4.81 4.60
N THR A 54 -3.97 -3.73 5.37
CA THR A 54 -2.93 -3.30 6.33
C THR A 54 -3.32 -3.53 7.79
N ASN A 55 -4.18 -4.51 8.10
CA ASN A 55 -4.61 -4.77 9.48
C ASN A 55 -3.42 -4.90 10.44
N GLY A 56 -3.47 -4.19 11.58
CA GLY A 56 -2.44 -4.17 12.61
C GLY A 56 -1.25 -3.24 12.35
N TRP A 57 -1.26 -2.44 11.28
CA TRP A 57 -0.20 -1.47 11.00
C TRP A 57 -0.50 -0.09 11.59
N THR A 58 0.57 0.63 11.96
CA THR A 58 0.48 1.98 12.54
C THR A 58 0.20 3.05 11.49
N SER A 59 -0.80 3.89 11.73
CA SER A 59 -1.12 5.05 10.88
C SER A 59 -0.49 6.34 11.40
N TYR A 60 0.32 7.01 10.58
CA TYR A 60 0.98 8.29 10.93
C TYR A 60 0.66 9.39 9.93
N VAL A 61 -0.62 9.77 9.81
CA VAL A 61 -1.15 10.69 8.77
C VAL A 61 -0.35 12.00 8.64
N ASP A 62 0.09 12.55 9.77
CA ASP A 62 0.82 13.81 9.83
C ASP A 62 2.34 13.66 9.66
N ASP A 63 2.87 12.44 9.81
CA ASP A 63 4.30 12.15 9.79
C ASP A 63 4.62 11.12 8.69
N LEU A 64 4.84 11.65 7.48
CA LEU A 64 5.15 10.87 6.29
C LEU A 64 6.43 10.05 6.44
N GLU A 65 7.43 10.58 7.13
CA GLU A 65 8.71 9.87 7.28
C GLU A 65 8.55 8.66 8.20
N LYS A 66 7.77 8.81 9.28
CA LYS A 66 7.42 7.69 10.15
C LYS A 66 6.57 6.64 9.43
N GLN A 67 5.62 7.04 8.57
CA GLN A 67 4.88 6.08 7.73
C GLN A 67 5.80 5.29 6.80
N MET A 68 6.71 5.98 6.11
CA MET A 68 7.68 5.33 5.22
C MET A 68 8.59 4.38 6.01
N GLY A 69 9.00 4.80 7.20
CA GLY A 69 9.77 4.00 8.15
C GLY A 69 9.08 2.69 8.54
N THR A 70 7.75 2.65 8.65
CA THR A 70 7.01 1.40 8.91
C THR A 70 7.17 0.39 7.77
N TYR A 71 7.08 0.82 6.51
CA TYR A 71 7.35 -0.06 5.35
C TYR A 71 8.80 -0.51 5.30
N GLU A 72 9.73 0.43 5.50
CA GLU A 72 11.17 0.20 5.45
C GLU A 72 11.61 -0.80 6.53
N GLY A 73 11.12 -0.64 7.77
CA GLY A 73 11.42 -1.53 8.88
C GLY A 73 10.79 -2.91 8.75
N PHE A 74 9.60 -3.01 8.15
CA PHE A 74 8.98 -4.30 7.85
C PHE A 74 9.78 -5.08 6.79
N ASN A 75 10.49 -4.37 5.91
CA ASN A 75 11.45 -4.90 4.95
C ASN A 75 10.95 -6.15 4.22
N VAL A 76 9.75 -6.04 3.65
CA VAL A 76 9.06 -7.11 2.90
C VAL A 76 9.06 -8.47 3.63
N GLY A 77 8.81 -8.41 4.93
CA GLY A 77 8.61 -9.56 5.79
C GLY A 77 9.88 -10.35 6.06
N ILE A 78 11.03 -9.69 6.21
CA ILE A 78 12.33 -10.35 6.44
C ILE A 78 12.31 -11.29 7.66
N GLU A 79 11.58 -10.91 8.72
CA GLU A 79 11.42 -11.70 9.94
C GLU A 79 10.36 -12.82 9.81
N TYR A 80 9.61 -12.87 8.70
CA TYR A 80 8.47 -13.79 8.50
C TYR A 80 8.88 -15.04 7.71
N TYR A 81 9.96 -15.70 8.12
CA TYR A 81 10.53 -16.86 7.41
C TYR A 81 9.58 -18.06 7.27
N ALA A 82 8.63 -18.24 8.19
CA ALA A 82 7.66 -19.33 8.16
C ALA A 82 6.33 -18.97 7.48
N SER A 83 6.14 -17.72 7.03
CA SER A 83 4.90 -17.29 6.40
C SER A 83 4.75 -17.89 5.00
N PRO A 84 3.63 -18.56 4.67
CA PRO A 84 3.39 -19.06 3.32
C PRO A 84 3.47 -17.97 2.25
N PHE A 85 2.93 -16.78 2.54
CA PHE A 85 2.93 -15.65 1.63
C PHE A 85 4.36 -15.22 1.28
N TRP A 86 5.19 -14.94 2.28
CA TRP A 86 6.56 -14.50 2.05
C TRP A 86 7.42 -15.59 1.45
N ASN A 87 7.22 -16.85 1.84
CA ASN A 87 7.92 -17.98 1.23
C ASN A 87 7.67 -18.09 -0.27
N ILE A 88 6.43 -17.89 -0.72
CA ILE A 88 6.14 -17.86 -2.17
C ILE A 88 6.79 -16.64 -2.83
N THR A 89 6.73 -15.46 -2.20
CA THR A 89 7.41 -14.26 -2.72
C THR A 89 8.91 -14.50 -2.94
N ARG A 90 9.61 -15.13 -1.98
CA ARG A 90 11.04 -15.47 -2.13
C ARG A 90 11.31 -16.42 -3.31
N LYS A 91 10.42 -17.38 -3.55
CA LYS A 91 10.52 -18.29 -4.71
C LYS A 91 10.30 -17.56 -6.03
N VAL A 92 9.37 -16.62 -6.08
CA VAL A 92 9.11 -15.78 -7.26
C VAL A 92 10.28 -14.86 -7.55
N GLU A 93 10.83 -14.18 -6.54
CA GLU A 93 12.04 -13.36 -6.68
C GLU A 93 13.18 -14.19 -7.30
N LYS A 94 13.44 -15.39 -6.75
CA LYS A 94 14.46 -16.30 -7.28
C LYS A 94 14.18 -16.72 -8.73
N ALA A 95 12.94 -17.07 -9.06
CA ALA A 95 12.56 -17.47 -10.43
C ALA A 95 12.75 -16.34 -11.45
N LEU A 96 12.63 -15.09 -11.00
CA LEU A 96 12.88 -13.89 -11.79
C LEU A 96 14.37 -13.48 -11.85
N GLY A 97 15.26 -14.21 -11.16
CA GLY A 97 16.67 -13.85 -11.05
C GLY A 97 16.92 -12.62 -10.19
N ASN A 98 15.98 -12.27 -9.31
CA ASN A 98 16.12 -11.17 -8.38
C ASN A 98 16.76 -11.62 -7.06
N GLU A 99 17.38 -10.68 -6.36
CA GLU A 99 17.83 -10.84 -4.98
C GLU A 99 16.63 -11.06 -4.03
N PRO A 100 16.79 -11.78 -2.91
CA PRO A 100 15.75 -11.91 -1.92
C PRO A 100 15.40 -10.56 -1.29
N TYR A 101 14.13 -10.38 -0.91
CA TYR A 101 13.62 -9.15 -0.27
C TYR A 101 13.71 -7.90 -1.16
N SER A 102 13.74 -8.10 -2.47
CA SER A 102 13.93 -7.02 -3.43
C SER A 102 12.62 -6.58 -4.11
N CYS A 103 11.49 -7.22 -3.82
CA CYS A 103 10.20 -6.79 -4.36
C CYS A 103 9.75 -5.44 -3.77
N ALA A 104 8.91 -4.71 -4.52
CA ALA A 104 8.01 -3.75 -3.92
C ALA A 104 6.76 -4.49 -3.41
N TRP A 105 6.20 -4.03 -2.29
CA TRP A 105 4.97 -4.59 -1.74
C TRP A 105 4.00 -3.49 -1.32
N THR A 106 2.72 -3.70 -1.62
CA THR A 106 1.63 -2.84 -1.18
C THR A 106 0.36 -3.66 -1.02
N ASN A 107 -0.74 -3.03 -0.59
CA ASN A 107 -2.04 -3.67 -0.46
C ASN A 107 -3.06 -3.05 -1.40
N LEU A 108 -4.08 -3.83 -1.77
CA LEU A 108 -5.20 -3.37 -2.57
C LEU A 108 -6.00 -2.32 -1.79
N SER A 109 -6.38 -2.64 -0.54
CA SER A 109 -6.87 -1.64 0.41
C SER A 109 -5.67 -0.93 1.05
N LYS A 110 -5.68 0.40 1.01
CA LYS A 110 -4.60 1.23 1.60
C LYS A 110 -4.76 1.48 3.10
N PHE A 111 -5.89 1.08 3.68
CA PHE A 111 -6.17 1.30 5.09
C PHE A 111 -7.02 0.18 5.69
N ASP A 112 -6.75 -0.09 6.97
CA ASP A 112 -7.55 -0.77 7.99
C ASP A 112 -8.96 -0.15 8.13
N LEU A 113 -10.06 -0.83 8.43
CA LEU A 113 -11.30 -0.22 8.93
C LEU A 113 -11.88 -1.25 9.89
N ASP A 114 -11.60 -1.02 11.17
CA ASP A 114 -12.07 -1.83 12.30
C ASP A 114 -11.75 -3.33 12.21
N ALA A 115 -10.65 -3.73 11.54
CA ALA A 115 -10.29 -5.13 11.29
C ALA A 115 -11.40 -5.97 10.64
N GLY A 116 -12.38 -5.32 10.01
CA GLY A 116 -13.55 -5.95 9.41
C GLY A 116 -13.26 -6.46 8.01
N ARG A 117 -14.05 -7.46 7.56
CA ARG A 117 -14.03 -7.88 6.15
C ARG A 117 -14.41 -6.72 5.25
N ARG A 118 -13.58 -6.44 4.25
CA ARG A 118 -13.86 -5.41 3.26
C ARG A 118 -14.84 -5.90 2.22
N TYR A 119 -16.04 -5.35 2.28
CA TYR A 119 -16.98 -5.36 1.16
C TYR A 119 -16.72 -4.07 0.37
N GLY A 120 -16.48 -4.20 -0.94
CA GLY A 120 -16.25 -3.08 -1.83
C GLY A 120 -17.51 -2.24 -2.00
N ASN A 121 -17.86 -1.43 -1.00
CA ASN A 121 -18.92 -0.45 -1.14
C ASN A 121 -18.34 0.79 -1.81
N MET A 122 -18.56 0.91 -3.12
CA MET A 122 -18.24 2.14 -3.85
C MET A 122 -19.17 3.25 -3.37
N LYS A 123 -18.68 4.18 -2.56
CA LYS A 123 -19.28 5.52 -2.49
C LYS A 123 -18.88 6.22 -3.79
N LEU A 124 -19.77 6.27 -4.77
CA LEU A 124 -19.63 7.11 -5.97
C LEU A 124 -19.87 8.58 -5.59
N PRO A 125 -18.85 9.47 -5.53
CA PRO A 125 -19.11 10.89 -5.36
C PRO A 125 -19.13 11.63 -6.71
N PHE A 126 -18.97 10.93 -7.85
CA PHE A 126 -18.58 11.57 -9.11
C PHE A 126 -19.38 11.19 -10.37
N LEU A 127 -20.47 10.42 -10.26
CA LEU A 127 -21.43 10.24 -11.37
C LEU A 127 -22.75 10.92 -11.01
N LYS A 128 -22.74 12.26 -11.03
CA LYS A 128 -23.97 13.00 -11.35
C LYS A 128 -23.99 13.25 -12.85
N SER A 129 -25.08 12.78 -13.46
CA SER A 129 -25.55 13.01 -14.83
C SER A 129 -24.62 12.61 -15.98
N THR A 130 -24.75 11.38 -16.44
CA THR A 130 -24.93 11.14 -17.88
C THR A 130 -26.06 10.16 -18.08
N GLU A 131 -27.09 10.62 -18.79
CA GLU A 131 -28.20 9.83 -19.28
C GLU A 131 -27.64 8.66 -20.08
N PHE A 132 -27.92 7.43 -19.64
CA PHE A 132 -27.79 6.27 -20.50
C PHE A 132 -28.91 6.37 -21.55
N CYS A 133 -28.53 6.84 -22.73
CA CYS A 133 -29.35 6.74 -23.94
C CYS A 133 -29.74 5.27 -24.12
N SER A 134 -31.03 4.98 -24.03
CA SER A 134 -31.59 3.70 -24.42
C SER A 134 -31.42 3.54 -25.92
N MET A 135 -30.54 2.64 -26.35
CA MET A 135 -30.66 2.08 -27.69
C MET A 135 -31.65 0.91 -27.63
N LYS A 136 -32.85 1.17 -28.14
CA LYS A 136 -33.66 0.13 -28.79
C LYS A 136 -33.05 -0.19 -30.13
#